data_AF-A0A847CRJ9-F1
#
_entry.id   AF-A0A847CRJ9-F1
#
_cell.length_a   1.000
_cell.length_b   1.000
_cell.length_c   1.000
_cell.angle_alpha   90.00
_cell.angle_beta   90.00
_cell.angle_gamma   90.00
#
_symmetry.space_group_name_H-M   'P 1'
#
loop_
_entity.id
_entity.type
_entity.pdbx_description
1 polymer ?
#
loop_
_entity_poly.entity_id
_entity_poly.type
_entity_poly.pdbx_seq_one_letter_code
_entity_poly.pdbx_strand_id
1 'polypeptide(L)'
;MSDTEADIALTGPDLDATEPIKLASALAPFGMRFGQPPAGFIDIGVDVLSHSDYFDAFAEPSPQEPAWELDGMVVTHEEALTAAGAGNSQRTLASGTSLAHDAHLLVSAIVGGGSLVVVRHGTDEDIQRIVEQERVTAY
;
A
#
# COMPACT_ATOMS: atom_id res chain seq x y z
N MET A 1 -25.50 1.92 -27.97
CA MET A 1 -24.11 2.42 -27.89
C MET A 1 -23.24 1.19 -27.84
N SER A 2 -22.59 0.85 -28.93
CA SER A 2 -21.58 -0.21 -28.97
C SER A 2 -20.22 0.45 -28.72
N ASP A 3 -19.59 0.16 -27.59
CA ASP A 3 -18.16 0.40 -27.42
C ASP A 3 -17.44 -0.42 -28.49
N THR A 4 -16.71 0.24 -29.39
CA THR A 4 -16.02 -0.42 -30.52
C THR A 4 -14.51 -0.33 -30.46
N GLU A 5 -13.93 0.03 -29.32
CA GLU A 5 -12.49 -0.09 -29.05
C GLU A 5 -12.27 -0.52 -27.59
N ALA A 6 -12.56 -1.79 -27.28
CA ALA A 6 -12.22 -2.37 -25.99
C ALA A 6 -11.08 -3.38 -26.19
N ASP A 7 -9.98 -3.20 -25.47
CA ASP A 7 -8.85 -4.13 -25.45
C ASP A 7 -9.17 -5.43 -24.69
N ILE A 8 -10.29 -5.46 -23.96
CA ILE A 8 -10.70 -6.57 -23.10
C ILE A 8 -12.18 -6.91 -23.37
N ALA A 9 -12.46 -8.19 -23.65
CA ALA A 9 -13.81 -8.72 -23.74
C ALA A 9 -14.28 -9.24 -22.37
N LEU A 10 -15.55 -9.02 -22.03
CA LEU A 10 -16.19 -9.58 -20.84
C LEU A 10 -17.31 -10.53 -21.26
N THR A 11 -17.22 -11.78 -20.80
CA THR A 11 -18.21 -12.82 -21.09
C THR A 11 -18.96 -13.21 -19.83
N GLY A 12 -20.20 -13.68 -19.98
CA GLY A 12 -21.01 -14.20 -18.89
C GLY A 12 -20.46 -15.52 -18.30
N PRO A 13 -21.22 -16.14 -17.37
CA PRO A 13 -20.81 -17.36 -16.68
C PRO A 13 -20.65 -18.58 -17.60
N ASP A 14 -21.10 -18.48 -18.86
CA ASP A 14 -20.92 -19.52 -19.88
C ASP A 14 -19.47 -19.62 -20.39
N LEU A 15 -18.61 -18.66 -20.03
CA LEU A 15 -17.18 -18.63 -20.37
C LEU A 15 -16.92 -18.79 -21.89
N ASP A 16 -17.73 -18.10 -22.70
CA ASP A 16 -17.65 -18.13 -24.15
C ASP A 16 -16.65 -17.09 -24.69
N ALA A 17 -15.36 -17.43 -24.63
CA ALA A 17 -14.25 -16.57 -25.03
C ALA A 17 -13.27 -17.30 -25.98
N THR A 18 -12.74 -16.58 -26.98
CA THR A 18 -11.85 -17.12 -28.02
C THR A 18 -10.45 -16.51 -28.00
N GLU A 19 -10.24 -15.53 -27.13
CA GLU A 19 -9.01 -14.78 -26.94
C GLU A 19 -7.87 -15.70 -26.48
N PRO A 20 -6.61 -15.36 -26.80
CA PRO A 20 -5.46 -16.17 -26.42
C PRO A 20 -5.21 -16.17 -24.90
N ILE A 21 -5.52 -15.06 -24.22
CA ILE A 21 -5.46 -14.94 -22.77
C ILE A 21 -6.89 -14.81 -22.26
N LYS A 22 -7.28 -15.73 -21.38
CA LYS A 22 -8.63 -15.81 -20.84
C LYS A 22 -8.53 -15.94 -19.33
N LEU A 23 -9.07 -14.96 -18.62
CA LEU A 23 -9.12 -14.92 -17.17
C LEU A 23 -10.54 -15.27 -16.71
N ALA A 24 -10.68 -16.10 -15.68
CA ALA A 24 -11.96 -16.44 -15.09
C ALA A 24 -11.94 -16.17 -13.58
N SER A 25 -13.03 -15.59 -13.07
CA SER A 25 -13.29 -15.43 -11.64
C SER A 25 -14.46 -16.30 -11.23
N ALA A 26 -14.32 -17.03 -10.11
CA ALA A 26 -15.43 -17.79 -9.55
C ALA A 26 -16.51 -16.89 -8.93
N LEU A 27 -16.21 -15.59 -8.77
CA LEU A 27 -17.04 -14.60 -8.05
C LEU A 27 -17.44 -15.08 -6.64
N ALA A 28 -16.66 -15.99 -6.07
CA ALA A 28 -16.84 -16.46 -4.71
C ALA A 28 -16.40 -15.37 -3.72
N PRO A 29 -16.96 -15.34 -2.50
CA PRO A 29 -16.51 -14.41 -1.46
C PRO A 29 -14.99 -14.43 -1.30
N PHE A 30 -14.40 -13.25 -1.13
CA PHE A 30 -12.95 -13.05 -0.98
C PHE A 30 -12.10 -13.50 -2.17
N GLY A 31 -12.67 -13.59 -3.38
CA GLY A 31 -11.91 -13.93 -4.59
C GLY A 31 -11.40 -15.36 -4.59
N MET A 32 -12.09 -16.27 -3.88
CA MET A 32 -11.72 -17.67 -3.81
C MET A 32 -11.72 -18.34 -5.21
N ARG A 33 -10.80 -19.29 -5.39
CA ARG A 33 -10.67 -20.11 -6.61
C ARG A 33 -11.91 -20.93 -6.94
N PHE A 34 -12.01 -21.39 -8.18
CA PHE A 34 -13.00 -22.40 -8.57
C PHE A 34 -12.73 -23.73 -7.85
N GLY A 35 -13.79 -24.48 -7.56
CA GLY A 35 -13.65 -25.87 -7.10
C GLY A 35 -12.97 -26.76 -8.15
N GLN A 36 -13.25 -26.51 -9.43
CA GLN A 36 -12.58 -27.10 -10.57
C GLN A 36 -12.25 -25.97 -11.58
N PRO A 37 -10.96 -25.76 -11.93
CA PRO A 37 -10.59 -24.71 -12.86
C PRO A 37 -11.26 -24.87 -14.23
N PRO A 38 -11.81 -23.79 -14.81
CA PRO A 38 -12.42 -23.82 -16.14
C PRO A 38 -11.39 -24.12 -17.23
N ALA A 39 -11.76 -24.97 -18.18
CA ALA A 39 -10.85 -25.44 -19.22
C ALA A 39 -10.41 -24.29 -20.15
N GLY A 40 -9.10 -24.09 -20.27
CA GLY A 40 -8.54 -23.06 -21.15
C GLY A 40 -8.69 -21.63 -20.62
N PHE A 41 -8.97 -21.46 -19.33
CA PHE A 41 -8.98 -20.18 -18.62
C PHE A 41 -7.98 -20.22 -17.45
N ILE A 42 -7.41 -19.07 -17.13
CA ILE A 42 -6.62 -18.85 -15.91
C ILE A 42 -7.61 -18.50 -14.80
N ASP A 43 -7.59 -19.29 -13.72
CA ASP A 43 -8.35 -19.01 -12.51
C ASP A 43 -7.64 -17.90 -11.71
N ILE A 44 -8.23 -16.71 -11.71
CA ILE A 44 -7.61 -15.56 -11.03
C ILE A 44 -7.55 -15.74 -9.51
N GLY A 45 -8.43 -16.56 -8.92
CA GLY A 45 -8.40 -16.87 -7.49
C GLY A 45 -7.22 -17.76 -7.08
N VAL A 46 -6.52 -18.35 -8.06
CA VAL A 46 -5.23 -19.04 -7.87
C VAL A 46 -4.09 -18.11 -8.25
N ASP A 47 -4.18 -17.47 -9.42
CA ASP A 47 -3.08 -16.71 -10.01
C ASP A 47 -2.71 -15.47 -9.18
N VAL A 48 -3.70 -14.68 -8.76
CA VAL A 48 -3.50 -13.41 -8.04
C VAL A 48 -2.72 -13.61 -6.74
N LEU A 49 -2.91 -14.72 -6.04
CA LEU A 49 -2.21 -15.00 -4.77
C LEU A 49 -0.70 -15.21 -4.94
N SER A 50 -0.24 -15.50 -6.16
CA SER A 50 1.18 -15.70 -6.47
C SER A 50 1.90 -14.39 -6.84
N HIS A 51 1.15 -13.34 -7.14
CA HIS A 51 1.69 -12.02 -7.43
C HIS A 51 1.81 -11.23 -6.13
N SER A 52 2.99 -10.63 -5.93
CA SER A 52 3.13 -9.64 -4.87
C SER A 52 2.36 -8.38 -5.23
N ASP A 53 1.86 -7.66 -4.23
CA ASP A 53 1.27 -6.35 -4.45
C ASP A 53 2.32 -5.44 -5.12
N TYR A 54 2.02 -5.03 -6.35
CA TYR A 54 2.81 -4.06 -7.09
C TYR A 54 2.04 -2.75 -7.11
N PHE A 55 2.62 -1.71 -6.53
CA PHE A 55 2.05 -0.38 -6.63
C PHE A 55 2.41 0.22 -7.99
N ASP A 56 1.40 0.46 -8.81
CA ASP A 56 1.51 1.21 -10.05
C ASP A 56 0.65 2.47 -9.94
N ALA A 57 1.28 3.65 -9.99
CA ALA A 57 0.57 4.91 -9.86
C ALA A 57 -0.17 5.21 -11.18
N PHE A 58 -1.50 5.27 -11.14
CA PHE A 58 -2.29 5.66 -12.32
C PHE A 58 -1.91 7.05 -12.85
N ALA A 59 -1.45 7.94 -11.98
CA ALA A 59 -0.77 9.17 -12.31
C ALA A 59 0.30 9.43 -11.24
N GLU A 60 1.53 9.69 -11.67
CA GLU A 60 2.59 10.09 -10.73
C GLU A 60 2.29 11.49 -10.18
N PRO A 61 2.34 11.70 -8.85
CA PRO A 61 2.15 13.02 -8.27
C PRO A 61 3.31 13.94 -8.64
N SER A 62 2.99 15.23 -8.84
CA SER A 62 4.02 16.25 -9.07
C SER A 62 4.80 16.52 -7.77
N PRO A 63 6.11 16.77 -7.82
CA PRO A 63 6.88 17.12 -6.62
C PRO A 63 6.35 18.36 -5.88
N GLN A 64 5.73 19.29 -6.60
CA GLN A 64 5.16 20.52 -6.03
C GLN A 64 3.70 20.37 -5.57
N GLU A 65 3.08 19.21 -5.78
CA GLU A 65 1.76 18.94 -5.21
C GLU A 65 1.85 18.70 -3.70
N PRO A 66 0.79 19.05 -2.94
CA PRO A 66 0.71 18.75 -1.52
C PRO A 66 0.86 17.26 -1.24
N ALA A 67 1.85 16.89 -0.43
CA ALA A 67 1.93 15.56 0.16
C ALA A 67 0.94 15.43 1.32
N TRP A 68 0.87 16.47 2.15
CA TRP A 68 -0.12 16.59 3.22
C TRP A 68 -0.35 18.04 3.63
N GLU A 69 -1.50 18.27 4.25
CA GLU A 69 -1.84 19.50 4.97
C GLU A 69 -2.16 19.13 6.42
N LEU A 70 -1.25 19.46 7.34
CA LEU A 70 -1.34 19.10 8.76
C LEU A 70 -1.01 20.31 9.62
N ASP A 71 -1.71 20.48 10.74
CA ASP A 71 -1.52 21.60 11.66
C ASP A 71 -1.61 22.99 10.97
N GLY A 72 -2.39 23.09 9.88
CA GLY A 72 -2.55 24.31 9.08
C GLY A 72 -1.37 24.63 8.15
N MET A 73 -0.43 23.70 8.00
CA MET A 73 0.73 23.82 7.11
C MET A 73 0.62 22.81 5.97
N VAL A 74 0.80 23.31 4.75
CA VAL A 74 0.92 22.47 3.56
C VAL A 74 2.39 22.12 3.36
N VAL A 75 2.68 20.83 3.19
CA VAL A 75 3.99 20.30 2.83
C VAL A 75 3.85 19.59 1.49
N THR A 76 4.70 19.96 0.55
CA THR A 76 4.77 19.32 -0.78
C THR A 76 5.57 18.02 -0.74
N HIS A 77 5.43 17.18 -1.78
CA HIS A 77 6.21 15.95 -1.91
C HIS A 77 7.73 16.22 -1.92
N GLU A 78 8.18 17.26 -2.62
CA GLU A 78 9.58 17.67 -2.68
C GLU A 78 10.11 18.09 -1.30
N GLU A 79 9.35 18.88 -0.56
CA GLU A 79 9.73 19.33 0.80
C GLU A 79 9.81 18.16 1.77
N ALA A 80 8.84 17.24 1.73
CA ALA A 80 8.82 16.05 2.57
C ALA A 80 10.06 15.16 2.34
N LEU A 81 10.39 14.90 1.07
CA LEU A 81 11.55 14.10 0.69
C LEU A 81 12.88 14.80 1.00
N THR A 82 12.95 16.11 0.76
CA THR A 82 14.13 16.92 1.10
C THR A 82 14.40 16.92 2.60
N ALA A 83 13.36 17.08 3.42
CA ALA A 83 13.46 17.04 4.87
C ALA A 83 13.92 15.66 5.39
N ALA A 84 13.53 14.57 4.71
CA ALA A 84 13.98 13.22 5.06
C ALA A 84 15.48 13.00 4.79
N GLY A 85 16.07 13.67 3.80
CA GLY A 85 17.47 13.51 3.43
C GLY A 85 17.80 12.06 3.06
N ALA A 86 18.78 11.46 3.74
CA ALA A 86 19.11 10.04 3.57
C ALA A 86 18.12 9.08 4.26
N GLY A 87 17.11 9.62 4.96
CA GLY A 87 16.17 8.87 5.76
C GLY A 87 16.76 8.28 7.05
N ASN A 88 15.93 7.51 7.75
CA ASN A 88 16.29 6.79 8.95
C ASN A 88 16.15 5.29 8.69
N SER A 89 17.26 4.55 8.75
CA SER A 89 17.30 3.10 8.54
C SER A 89 17.00 2.29 9.80
N GLN A 90 16.80 2.96 10.93
CA GLN A 90 16.50 2.32 12.21
C GLN A 90 15.01 2.13 12.40
N ARG A 91 14.68 1.19 13.28
CA ARG A 91 13.33 1.03 13.80
C ARG A 91 13.16 1.97 15.00
N THR A 92 12.28 2.96 14.85
CA THR A 92 12.16 4.10 15.76
C THR A 92 10.78 4.13 16.39
N LEU A 93 10.69 4.52 17.67
CA LEU A 93 9.43 4.78 18.35
C LEU A 93 9.17 6.28 18.53
N ALA A 94 7.99 6.72 18.12
CA ALA A 94 7.45 8.05 18.38
C ALA A 94 6.29 7.97 19.38
N SER A 95 6.30 8.81 20.41
CA SER A 95 5.23 8.91 21.40
C SER A 95 4.99 10.36 21.78
N GLY A 96 3.71 10.74 21.92
CA GLY A 96 3.32 12.10 22.31
C GLY A 96 3.64 13.19 21.28
N THR A 97 4.00 12.81 20.06
CA THR A 97 4.34 13.69 18.92
C THR A 97 3.09 14.23 18.22
N SER A 98 3.20 15.31 17.45
CA SER A 98 2.09 15.78 16.59
C SER A 98 1.98 14.91 15.33
N LEU A 99 0.81 14.91 14.69
CA LEU A 99 0.61 14.18 13.44
C LEU A 99 1.53 14.69 12.31
N ALA A 100 1.80 16.01 12.27
CA ALA A 100 2.76 16.57 11.34
C ALA A 100 4.17 16.00 11.55
N HIS A 101 4.59 15.84 12.81
CA HIS A 101 5.88 15.23 13.11
C HIS A 101 5.90 13.74 12.73
N ASP A 102 4.85 12.98 13.05
CA ASP A 102 4.73 11.58 12.68
C ASP A 102 4.81 11.36 11.17
N ALA A 103 4.22 12.26 10.37
CA ALA A 103 4.30 12.21 8.91
C ALA A 103 5.75 12.34 8.41
N HIS A 104 6.53 13.26 8.98
CA HIS A 104 7.95 13.40 8.64
C HIS A 104 8.77 12.18 9.07
N LEU A 105 8.51 11.61 10.24
CA LEU A 105 9.18 10.38 10.70
C LEU A 105 8.86 9.19 9.79
N LEU A 106 7.62 9.09 9.32
CA LEU A 106 7.20 8.04 8.40
C LEU A 106 7.94 8.15 7.07
N VAL A 107 8.00 9.35 6.47
CA VAL A 107 8.76 9.56 5.23
C VAL A 107 10.25 9.26 5.43
N SER A 108 10.83 9.72 6.55
CA SER A 108 12.22 9.40 6.89
C SER A 108 12.47 7.90 6.99
N ALA A 109 11.59 7.15 7.66
CA ALA A 109 11.70 5.70 7.79
C ALA A 109 11.57 5.00 6.42
N ILE A 110 10.63 5.42 5.57
CA ILE A 110 10.46 4.84 4.22
C ILE A 110 11.71 5.09 3.38
N VAL A 111 12.21 6.33 3.32
CA VAL A 111 13.41 6.70 2.54
C VAL A 111 14.65 5.95 3.01
N GLY A 112 14.80 5.79 4.33
CA GLY A 112 15.95 5.11 4.92
C GLY A 112 15.86 3.59 4.96
N GLY A 113 14.70 3.01 4.58
CA GLY A 113 14.42 1.58 4.74
C GLY A 113 14.28 1.12 6.19
N GLY A 114 13.95 2.04 7.11
CA GLY A 114 13.71 1.79 8.52
C GLY A 114 12.25 1.43 8.83
N SER A 115 11.83 1.72 10.05
CA SER A 115 10.46 1.48 10.49
C SER A 115 10.06 2.48 11.57
N LEU A 116 8.78 2.81 11.65
CA LEU A 116 8.23 3.70 12.67
C LEU A 116 7.17 2.97 13.48
N VAL A 117 7.26 3.05 14.80
CA VAL A 117 6.24 2.62 15.76
C VAL A 117 5.67 3.87 16.41
N VAL A 118 4.37 4.10 16.25
CA VAL A 118 3.70 5.26 16.84
C VAL A 118 2.86 4.82 18.03
N VAL A 119 3.08 5.43 19.19
CA VAL A 119 2.30 5.19 20.40
C VAL A 119 1.56 6.48 20.77
N ARG A 120 0.23 6.42 20.75
CA ARG A 120 -0.64 7.53 21.19
C ARG A 120 -1.33 7.15 22.49
N HIS A 121 -1.31 8.09 23.44
CA HIS A 121 -1.93 7.91 24.77
C HIS A 121 -1.40 6.72 25.58
N GLY A 122 -0.21 6.21 25.27
CA GLY A 122 0.44 5.16 26.05
C GLY A 122 0.99 5.71 27.36
N THR A 123 0.91 4.91 28.42
CA THR A 123 1.63 5.17 29.66
C THR A 123 3.12 4.89 29.49
N ASP A 124 3.95 5.32 30.45
CA ASP A 124 5.38 4.98 30.44
C ASP A 124 5.61 3.46 30.46
N GLU A 125 4.75 2.71 31.16
CA GLU A 125 4.78 1.25 31.21
C GLU A 125 4.44 0.64 29.84
N ASP A 126 3.43 1.19 29.14
CA ASP A 126 3.11 0.77 27.78
C ASP A 126 4.27 1.02 26.82
N ILE A 127 4.89 2.20 26.91
CA ILE A 127 6.01 2.56 26.05
C ILE A 127 7.18 1.61 26.31
N GLN A 128 7.54 1.34 27.56
CA GLN A 128 8.60 0.38 27.90
C GLN A 128 8.31 -1.02 27.34
N ARG A 129 7.09 -1.52 27.53
CA ARG A 129 6.67 -2.81 26.98
C ARG A 129 6.78 -2.84 25.45
N ILE A 130 6.33 -1.79 24.77
CA ILE A 130 6.39 -1.70 23.30
C ILE A 130 7.83 -1.61 22.82
N VAL A 131 8.69 -0.89 23.54
CA VAL A 131 10.13 -0.82 23.23
C VAL A 131 10.76 -2.21 23.19
N GLU A 132 10.46 -3.03 24.19
CA GLU A 132 10.94 -4.40 24.27
C GLU A 132 10.35 -5.31 23.17
N GLN A 133 9.04 -5.24 22.93
CA GLN A 133 8.34 -6.09 21.96
C GLN A 133 8.77 -5.78 20.52
N GLU A 134 8.81 -4.50 20.17
CA GLU A 134 9.10 -4.06 18.80
C GLU A 134 10.60 -3.94 18.51
N ARG A 135 11.45 -4.03 19.54
CA ARG A 135 12.92 -3.88 19.44
C ARG A 135 13.30 -2.56 18.77
N VAL A 136 12.62 -1.50 19.19
CA VAL A 136 12.75 -0.13 18.68
C VAL A 136 13.76 0.66 19.49
N THR A 137 14.38 1.65 18.86
CA THR A 137 15.09 2.73 19.56
C THR A 137 14.12 3.90 19.75
N ALA A 138 14.15 4.55 20.92
CA ALA A 138 13.37 5.79 21.11
C ALA A 138 13.90 6.90 20.19
N TYR A 139 12.99 7.68 19.59
CA TYR A 139 13.32 8.87 18.81
C TYR A 139 13.83 10.00 19.71
#